data_AF-A0A3C1IHC0-F1
#
_entry.id   AF-A0A3C1IHC0-F1
#
_cell.length_a   1.000
_cell.length_b   1.000
_cell.length_c   1.000
_cell.angle_alpha   90.00
_cell.angle_beta   90.00
_cell.angle_gamma   90.00
#
_symmetry.space_group_name_H-M   'P 1'
#
loop_
_entity.id
_entity.type
_entity.pdbx_description
1 polymer ?
#
loop_
_entity_poly.entity_id
_entity_poly.type
_entity_poly.pdbx_seq_one_letter_code
_entity_poly.pdbx_strand_id
1 'polypeptide(L)'
;PIFRPHLGVALAMAVMPEIHQTVMNFQHNKMPQFMPTVTRSDPDMFVRCHGNFNDSDKNDAVQAQDLSYLDAAGERHFKQRFAIACKEIRSVFSSHT
;
A
#
# COMPACT_ATOMS: atom_id res chain seq x y z
N PRO A 1 22.22 -11.98 0.90
CA PRO A 1 20.89 -11.35 0.66
C PRO A 1 21.04 -10.01 -0.09
N ILE A 2 20.23 -9.75 -1.11
CA ILE A 2 20.23 -8.47 -1.85
C ILE A 2 19.15 -7.57 -1.24
N PHE A 3 19.54 -6.39 -0.77
CA PHE A 3 18.61 -5.38 -0.23
C PHE A 3 18.16 -4.43 -1.36
N ARG A 4 16.84 -4.36 -1.63
CA ARG A 4 16.25 -3.49 -2.65
C ARG A 4 15.19 -2.57 -2.02
N PRO A 5 15.59 -1.40 -1.50
CA PRO A 5 14.70 -0.56 -0.69
C PRO A 5 13.60 0.16 -1.49
N HIS A 6 13.77 0.29 -2.81
CA HIS A 6 12.85 1.01 -3.69
C HIS A 6 11.98 0.03 -4.49
N LEU A 7 10.96 -0.51 -3.82
CA LEU A 7 9.86 -1.24 -4.47
C LEU A 7 8.79 -0.24 -4.95
N GLY A 8 7.91 -0.68 -5.85
CA GLY A 8 6.81 0.16 -6.34
C GLY A 8 5.70 0.39 -5.32
N VAL A 9 5.59 -0.47 -4.30
CA VAL A 9 4.59 -0.34 -3.24
C VAL A 9 5.06 0.65 -2.18
N ALA A 10 4.12 1.45 -1.66
CA ALA A 10 4.37 2.46 -0.63
C ALA A 10 5.39 3.55 -0.98
N LEU A 11 5.55 3.83 -2.28
CA LEU A 11 6.36 4.95 -2.75
C LEU A 11 5.55 6.24 -2.73
N ALA A 12 6.13 7.30 -2.14
CA ALA A 12 5.61 8.65 -2.22
C ALA A 12 6.67 9.56 -2.85
N MET A 13 6.21 10.53 -3.64
CA MET A 13 7.08 11.52 -4.27
C MET A 13 6.52 12.91 -3.98
N ALA A 14 7.39 13.80 -3.51
CA ALA A 14 7.09 15.21 -3.37
C ALA A 14 7.84 15.98 -4.47
N VAL A 15 7.11 16.77 -5.24
CA VAL A 15 7.65 17.60 -6.32
C VAL A 15 7.11 19.02 -6.21
N MET A 16 7.83 19.97 -6.79
CA MET A 16 7.38 21.37 -6.83
C MET A 16 6.18 21.52 -7.79
N PRO A 17 5.28 22.50 -7.58
CA PRO A 17 4.06 22.66 -8.38
C PRO A 17 4.28 22.79 -9.90
N GLU A 18 5.41 23.33 -10.32
CA GLU A 18 5.80 23.51 -11.72
C GLU A 18 6.34 22.24 -12.40
N ILE A 19 6.60 21.18 -11.63
CA ILE A 19 7.11 19.92 -12.16
C ILE A 19 5.95 19.09 -12.69
N HIS A 20 5.99 18.81 -14.00
CA HIS A 20 4.95 18.02 -14.67
C HIS A 20 5.22 16.51 -14.63
N GLN A 21 6.42 16.09 -14.22
CA GLN A 21 6.73 14.67 -14.04
C GLN A 21 6.06 14.14 -12.77
N THR A 22 5.46 12.96 -12.91
CA THR A 22 4.83 12.22 -11.82
C THR A 22 5.67 10.99 -11.46
N VAL A 23 5.26 10.28 -10.41
CA VAL A 23 5.91 9.02 -10.00
C VAL A 23 5.96 8.00 -11.15
N MET A 24 5.01 8.08 -12.09
CA MET A 24 4.91 7.19 -13.25
C MET A 24 5.99 7.42 -14.31
N ASN A 25 6.70 8.55 -14.28
CA ASN A 25 7.78 8.85 -15.23
C ASN A 25 9.11 8.16 -14.87
N PHE A 26 9.24 7.62 -13.66
CA PHE A 26 10.49 7.07 -13.15
C PHE A 26 10.33 5.60 -12.78
N GLN A 27 11.31 4.77 -13.15
CA GLN A 27 11.37 3.42 -12.62
C GLN A 27 11.64 3.50 -11.11
N HIS A 28 10.79 2.84 -10.29
CA HIS A 28 10.83 2.94 -8.83
C HIS A 28 12.24 2.74 -8.26
N ASN A 29 12.94 1.71 -8.72
CA ASN A 29 14.29 1.36 -8.28
C ASN A 29 15.41 2.29 -8.79
N LYS A 30 15.12 3.19 -9.74
CA LYS A 30 16.06 4.17 -10.29
C LYS A 30 15.80 5.59 -9.78
N MET A 31 14.75 5.80 -9.00
CA MET A 31 14.40 7.11 -8.44
C MET A 31 15.56 7.81 -7.69
N PRO A 32 16.43 7.10 -6.93
CA PRO A 32 17.59 7.73 -6.28
C PRO A 32 18.61 8.36 -7.24
N GLN A 33 18.53 8.08 -8.55
CA GLN A 33 19.40 8.69 -9.56
C GLN A 33 18.93 10.09 -9.97
N PHE A 34 17.68 10.44 -9.68
CA PHE A 34 17.05 11.70 -10.12
C PHE A 34 16.71 12.63 -8.97
N MET A 35 16.55 12.10 -7.76
CA MET A 35 16.25 12.91 -6.57
C MET A 35 16.72 12.23 -5.27
N PRO A 36 16.95 12.99 -4.19
CA PRO A 36 17.17 12.43 -2.87
C PRO A 36 16.00 11.53 -2.43
N THR A 37 16.30 10.42 -1.76
CA THR A 37 15.28 9.50 -1.24
C THR A 37 15.51 9.22 0.23
N VAL A 38 14.41 9.00 0.96
CA VAL A 38 14.42 8.54 2.36
C VAL A 38 13.69 7.20 2.40
N THR A 39 14.36 6.18 2.91
CA THR A 39 13.77 4.85 3.11
C THR A 39 13.40 4.67 4.57
N ARG A 40 12.16 4.25 4.82
CA ARG A 40 11.68 3.86 6.15
C ARG A 40 11.40 2.36 6.16
N SER A 41 11.90 1.67 7.16
CA SER A 41 11.69 0.22 7.37
C SER A 41 10.81 -0.06 8.59
N ASP A 42 9.98 0.91 8.97
CA ASP A 42 9.03 0.74 10.06
C ASP A 42 8.02 -0.36 9.73
N PRO A 43 7.48 -1.06 10.74
CA PRO A 43 6.33 -1.94 10.53
C PRO A 43 5.10 -1.15 10.06
N ASP A 44 4.17 -1.84 9.40
CA ASP A 44 2.84 -1.32 9.05
C ASP A 44 2.89 0.01 8.27
N MET A 45 3.66 0.00 7.18
CA MET A 45 3.85 1.16 6.30
C MET A 45 2.67 1.41 5.36
N PHE A 46 2.03 0.35 4.87
CA PHE A 46 0.91 0.42 3.92
C PHE A 46 -0.02 -0.77 4.10
N VAL A 47 -1.26 -0.63 3.61
CA VAL A 47 -2.23 -1.71 3.50
C VAL A 47 -2.40 -2.05 2.03
N ARG A 48 -2.41 -3.35 1.70
CA ARG A 48 -2.73 -3.86 0.37
C ARG A 48 -4.11 -4.51 0.40
N CYS A 49 -4.95 -4.16 -0.55
CA CYS A 49 -6.18 -4.90 -0.81
C CYS A 49 -5.83 -6.12 -1.67
N HIS A 50 -6.41 -7.27 -1.34
CA HIS A 50 -6.38 -8.44 -2.19
C HIS A 50 -7.75 -8.62 -2.85
N GLY A 51 -7.79 -8.69 -4.18
CA GLY A 51 -9.02 -8.87 -4.93
C GLY A 51 -8.82 -8.86 -6.45
N ASN A 52 -9.90 -9.08 -7.20
CA ASN A 52 -9.83 -9.24 -8.66
C ASN A 52 -9.68 -7.92 -9.45
N PHE A 53 -9.49 -6.80 -8.75
CA PHE A 53 -9.43 -5.47 -9.35
C PHE A 53 -7.99 -4.95 -9.51
N ASN A 54 -7.00 -5.68 -8.99
CA ASN A 54 -5.59 -5.36 -9.18
C ASN A 54 -5.07 -6.05 -10.45
N ASP A 55 -4.64 -5.27 -11.44
CA ASP A 55 -4.11 -5.76 -12.72
C ASP A 55 -2.67 -6.31 -12.62
N SER A 56 -2.02 -6.05 -11.48
CA SER A 56 -0.58 -6.24 -11.29
C SER A 56 -0.22 -7.65 -10.82
N ASP A 57 -1.17 -8.45 -10.34
CA ASP A 57 -0.86 -9.77 -9.78
C ASP A 57 -1.97 -10.80 -10.05
N LYS A 58 -1.71 -11.73 -10.98
CA LYS A 58 -2.63 -12.85 -11.27
C LYS A 58 -2.76 -13.83 -10.10
N ASN A 59 -1.89 -13.75 -9.10
CA ASN A 59 -1.86 -14.64 -7.94
C ASN A 59 -2.43 -13.98 -6.67
N ASP A 60 -3.06 -12.81 -6.78
CA ASP A 60 -3.54 -12.05 -5.62
C ASP A 60 -4.53 -12.86 -4.76
N ALA A 61 -5.40 -13.66 -5.39
CA ALA A 61 -6.31 -14.57 -4.72
C ALA A 61 -5.59 -15.69 -3.94
N VAL A 62 -4.49 -16.23 -4.47
CA VAL A 62 -3.68 -17.26 -3.80
C VAL A 62 -2.98 -16.68 -2.57
N GLN A 63 -2.48 -15.45 -2.66
CA GLN A 63 -1.84 -14.77 -1.52
C GLN A 63 -2.83 -14.43 -0.40
N ALA A 64 -4.11 -14.27 -0.74
CA ALA A 64 -5.16 -13.92 0.22
C ALA A 64 -5.74 -15.11 0.99
N GLN A 65 -5.50 -16.35 0.55
CA GLN A 65 -6.17 -17.54 1.07
C GLN A 65 -5.95 -17.78 2.59
N ASP A 66 -4.81 -17.32 3.11
CA ASP A 66 -4.41 -17.52 4.51
C ASP A 66 -4.69 -16.29 5.39
N LEU A 67 -5.37 -15.27 4.85
CA LEU A 67 -5.72 -14.08 5.61
C LEU A 67 -6.92 -14.35 6.53
N SER A 68 -6.72 -14.07 7.81
CA SER A 68 -7.78 -14.11 8.82
C SER A 68 -8.33 -12.70 9.07
N TYR A 69 -9.58 -12.63 9.52
CA TYR A 69 -10.15 -11.38 10.01
C TYR A 69 -9.33 -10.84 11.17
N LEU A 70 -9.18 -9.51 11.21
CA LEU A 70 -8.60 -8.82 12.35
C LEU A 70 -9.46 -9.04 13.60
N ASP A 71 -8.79 -9.23 14.74
CA ASP A 71 -9.43 -9.15 16.03
C ASP A 71 -9.63 -7.67 16.46
N ALA A 72 -10.22 -7.47 17.64
CA ALA A 72 -10.47 -6.12 18.14
C ALA A 72 -9.20 -5.28 18.34
N ALA A 73 -8.04 -5.88 18.59
CA ALA A 73 -6.78 -5.16 18.73
C ALA A 73 -6.25 -4.74 17.35
N GLY A 74 -6.30 -5.64 16.36
CA GLY A 74 -5.97 -5.38 14.98
C GLY A 74 -6.84 -4.27 14.37
N GLU A 75 -8.16 -4.29 14.61
CA GLU A 75 -9.05 -3.22 14.13
C GLU A 75 -8.72 -1.85 14.73
N ARG A 76 -8.36 -1.79 16.02
CA ARG A 76 -7.91 -0.54 16.66
C ARG A 76 -6.61 -0.04 16.04
N HIS A 77 -5.65 -0.94 15.81
CA HIS A 77 -4.38 -0.61 15.16
C HIS A 77 -4.59 -0.04 13.75
N PHE A 78 -5.43 -0.70 12.94
CA PHE A 78 -5.78 -0.24 11.60
C PHE A 78 -6.42 1.16 11.61
N LYS A 79 -7.34 1.41 12.56
CA LYS A 79 -7.96 2.72 12.71
C LYS A 79 -6.94 3.80 13.08
N GLN A 80 -6.04 3.51 14.01
CA GLN A 80 -5.03 4.48 14.47
C GLN A 80 -3.95 4.74 13.41
N ARG A 81 -3.47 3.69 12.74
CA ARG A 81 -2.32 3.76 11.84
C ARG A 81 -2.67 4.23 10.43
N PHE A 82 -3.85 3.83 9.93
CA PHE A 82 -4.27 4.01 8.54
C PHE A 82 -5.60 4.77 8.39
N ALA A 83 -6.24 5.17 9.49
CA ALA A 83 -7.59 5.75 9.48
C ALA A 83 -8.66 4.83 8.84
N ILE A 84 -8.45 3.50 8.92
CA ILE A 84 -9.37 2.49 8.38
C ILE A 84 -10.32 2.01 9.48
N ALA A 85 -11.62 2.31 9.34
CA ALA A 85 -12.65 1.86 10.28
C ALA A 85 -13.37 0.59 9.78
N CYS A 86 -12.90 -0.58 10.23
CA CYS A 86 -13.38 -1.88 9.75
C CYS A 86 -14.91 -2.09 9.88
N LYS A 87 -15.52 -1.63 10.98
CA LYS A 87 -16.97 -1.70 11.18
C LYS A 87 -17.75 -0.90 10.13
N GLU A 88 -17.30 0.31 9.83
CA GLU A 88 -17.95 1.20 8.86
C GLU A 88 -17.83 0.63 7.46
N ILE A 89 -16.65 0.13 7.08
CA ILE A 89 -16.42 -0.56 5.81
C ILE A 89 -17.40 -1.72 5.65
N ARG A 90 -17.44 -2.66 6.62
CA ARG A 90 -18.37 -3.79 6.54
C ARG A 90 -19.83 -3.36 6.43
N SER A 91 -20.23 -2.30 7.13
CA SER A 91 -21.59 -1.75 7.05
C SER A 91 -21.92 -1.14 5.69
N VAL A 92 -20.97 -0.47 5.04
CA VAL A 92 -21.17 0.11 3.70
C VAL A 92 -21.31 -1.01 2.66
N PHE A 93 -20.52 -2.07 2.79
CA PHE A 93 -20.51 -3.17 1.84
C PHE A 93 -21.53 -4.28 2.14
N SER A 94 -22.22 -4.27 3.30
CA SER A 94 -23.19 -5.31 3.64
C SER A 94 -24.43 -5.35 2.74
N SER A 95 -24.74 -4.27 2.02
CA SER A 95 -25.86 -4.21 1.06
C SER A 95 -25.48 -4.57 -0.38
N HIS A 96 -24.21 -4.86 -0.64
CA HIS A 96 -23.68 -5.18 -1.98
C HIS A 96 -23.47 -6.69 -2.17
N THR A 97 -24.27 -7.52 -1.51
CA THR A 97 -24.25 -8.98 -1.63
C THR A 97 -25.40 -9.44 -2.51
#